data_AF-A0A8T6CLE5-F1
#
_entry.id   AF-A0A8T6CLE5-F1
#
_cell.length_a   1.000
_cell.length_b   1.000
_cell.length_c   1.000
_cell.angle_alpha   90.00
_cell.angle_beta   90.00
_cell.angle_gamma   90.00
#
_symmetry.space_group_name_H-M   'P 1'
#
loop_
_entity.id
_entity.type
_entity.pdbx_description
1 polymer ?
#
loop_
_entity_poly.entity_id
_entity_poly.type
_entity_poly.pdbx_seq_one_letter_code
_entity_poly.pdbx_strand_id
1 'polypeptide(L)' 'LRIRAAEHGHSMEEEARRILRSALGEDEATARDAVPEKDLGTEIHELFAPIGGVELEIPPRTPMRELPTFD' A
#
# COMPACT_ATOMS: atom_id res chain seq x y z
N LEU A 1 25.93 -8.02 -2.68
CA LEU A 1 24.79 -7.80 -3.60
C LEU A 1 25.08 -8.28 -5.01
N ARG A 2 26.13 -7.81 -5.72
CA ARG A 2 26.45 -8.29 -7.08
C ARG A 2 26.57 -9.82 -7.23
N ILE A 3 27.27 -10.49 -6.30
CA ILE A 3 27.43 -11.96 -6.33
C ILE A 3 26.07 -12.65 -6.20
N ARG A 4 25.28 -12.28 -5.18
CA ARG A 4 23.92 -12.80 -4.96
C ARG A 4 22.98 -12.56 -6.15
N ALA A 5 23.01 -11.36 -6.72
CA ALA A 5 22.22 -11.03 -7.90
C ALA A 5 22.57 -11.93 -9.09
N ALA A 6 23.87 -12.19 -9.32
CA ALA A 6 24.31 -13.09 -10.37
C ALA A 6 23.92 -14.55 -10.10
N GLU A 7 24.01 -15.01 -8.84
CA GLU A 7 23.55 -16.35 -8.42
C GLU A 7 22.05 -16.53 -8.62
N HIS A 8 21.25 -15.50 -8.36
CA HIS A 8 19.80 -15.51 -8.55
C HIS A 8 19.34 -15.15 -9.98
N GLY A 9 20.27 -14.80 -10.88
CA GLY A 9 19.93 -14.39 -12.26
C GLY A 9 19.19 -13.05 -12.34
N HIS A 10 19.42 -12.15 -11.40
CA HIS A 10 18.80 -10.83 -11.32
C HIS A 10 19.82 -9.71 -11.52
N SER A 11 19.33 -8.52 -11.86
CA SER A 11 20.16 -7.32 -11.77
C SER A 11 20.45 -7.00 -10.30
N MET A 12 21.50 -6.23 -10.04
CA MET A 12 21.81 -5.76 -8.68
C MET A 12 20.67 -4.93 -8.07
N GLU A 13 19.95 -4.16 -8.90
CA GLU A 13 18.79 -3.38 -8.47
C GLU A 13 17.63 -4.29 -8.04
N GLU A 14 17.29 -5.30 -8.84
CA GLU A 14 16.19 -6.20 -8.52
C GLU A 14 16.49 -7.03 -7.26
N GLU A 15 17.74 -7.46 -7.08
CA GLU A 15 18.18 -8.09 -5.84
C GLU A 15 18.01 -7.17 -4.63
N ALA A 16 18.35 -5.88 -4.75
CA ALA A 16 18.14 -4.91 -3.68
C ALA A 16 16.64 -4.70 -3.39
N ARG A 17 15.81 -4.59 -4.44
CA ARG A 17 14.35 -4.44 -4.31
C ARG A 17 13.73 -5.63 -3.58
N ARG A 18 14.13 -6.85 -3.93
CA ARG A 18 13.66 -8.09 -3.27
C ARG A 18 14.05 -8.14 -1.79
N ILE A 19 15.30 -7.78 -1.46
CA ILE A 19 15.75 -7.70 -0.06
C ILE A 19 14.90 -6.71 0.74
N LEU A 20 14.61 -5.54 0.17
CA LEU A 20 13.78 -4.52 0.81
C LEU A 20 12.34 -4.98 1.00
N ARG A 21 11.72 -5.58 -0.04
CA ARG A 21 10.37 -6.17 0.03
C ARG A 21 10.25 -7.21 1.14
N SER A 22 11.23 -8.12 1.19
CA SER A 22 11.30 -9.14 2.23
C SER A 22 11.44 -8.54 3.63
N ALA A 23 12.32 -7.55 3.79
CA ALA A 23 12.52 -6.86 5.07
C ALA A 23 11.29 -6.05 5.54
N LEU A 24 10.48 -5.56 4.59
CA LEU A 24 9.21 -4.88 4.86
C LEU A 24 8.05 -5.86 5.12
N GLY A 25 8.29 -7.17 5.03
CA GLY A 25 7.24 -8.18 5.22
C GLY A 25 6.23 -8.25 4.08
N GLU A 26 6.53 -7.65 2.93
CA GLU A 26 5.70 -7.64 1.72
C GLU A 26 5.79 -8.98 0.94
N ASP A 27 6.68 -9.90 1.34
CA ASP A 27 6.68 -11.28 0.84
C ASP A 27 5.55 -12.07 1.52
N GLU A 28 4.71 -12.74 0.71
CA GLU A 28 3.49 -13.49 1.12
C GLU A 28 3.68 -14.45 2.31
N ALA A 29 4.89 -14.95 2.53
CA ALA A 29 5.19 -15.90 3.60
C ALA A 29 5.30 -15.26 5.01
N THR A 30 5.58 -13.96 5.08
CA THR A 30 5.85 -13.21 6.34
C THR A 30 4.80 -12.15 6.67
N ALA A 31 3.92 -11.83 5.72
CA ALA A 31 2.90 -10.80 5.81
C ALA A 31 1.71 -11.10 6.75
N ARG A 32 1.64 -12.32 7.31
CA ARG A 32 0.40 -12.91 7.85
C ARG A 32 -0.22 -12.20 9.06
N ASP A 33 0.55 -11.40 9.80
CA ASP A 33 0.07 -10.77 11.04
C ASP A 33 -0.16 -9.25 10.94
N ALA A 34 0.22 -8.61 9.83
CA ALA A 34 0.17 -7.14 9.71
C ALA A 34 -0.28 -6.60 8.35
N VAL A 35 -0.35 -7.42 7.30
CA VAL A 35 -0.87 -6.98 6.00
C VAL A 35 -2.36 -7.32 5.97
N PRO A 36 -3.26 -6.32 5.83
CA PRO A 36 -4.67 -6.61 5.64
C PRO A 36 -4.84 -7.53 4.42
N GLU A 37 -5.78 -8.48 4.48
CA GLU A 37 -6.03 -9.45 3.40
C GLU A 37 -6.23 -8.78 2.03
N LYS A 38 -6.62 -7.49 2.04
CA LYS A 38 -6.76 -6.65 0.86
C LYS A 38 -6.11 -5.28 1.10
N ASP A 39 -5.49 -4.76 0.06
CA ASP A 39 -5.05 -3.37 0.01
C ASP A 39 -6.27 -2.44 0.12
N LEU A 40 -6.12 -1.30 0.80
CA LEU A 40 -7.19 -0.32 1.03
C LEU A 40 -7.82 0.16 -0.30
N GLY A 41 -7.01 0.35 -1.34
CA GLY A 41 -7.52 0.75 -2.66
C GLY A 41 -8.41 -0.32 -3.27
N THR A 42 -8.05 -1.60 -3.09
CA THR A 42 -8.86 -2.75 -3.53
C THR A 42 -10.17 -2.82 -2.77
N GLU A 43 -10.14 -2.68 -1.43
CA GLU A 43 -11.38 -2.68 -0.63
C GLU A 43 -12.33 -1.55 -1.03
N ILE A 44 -11.80 -0.33 -1.16
CA ILE A 44 -12.60 0.82 -1.60
C ILE A 44 -13.19 0.53 -2.97
N HIS A 45 -12.39 0.05 -3.94
CA HIS A 45 -12.87 -0.24 -5.28
C HIS A 45 -14.00 -1.28 -5.30
N GLU A 46 -13.84 -2.40 -4.57
CA GLU A 46 -14.86 -3.44 -4.45
C GLU A 46 -16.17 -2.90 -3.86
N LEU A 47 -16.10 -1.93 -2.96
CA LEU A 47 -17.27 -1.30 -2.36
C LEU A 47 -18.15 -0.58 -3.39
N PHE A 48 -17.54 0.06 -4.39
CA PHE A 48 -18.23 0.86 -5.41
C PHE A 48 -18.44 0.11 -6.74
N ALA A 49 -17.76 -1.02 -6.96
CA ALA A 49 -17.88 -1.81 -8.18
C ALA A 49 -19.33 -2.26 -8.51
N PRO A 50 -20.16 -2.73 -7.55
CA PRO A 50 -21.53 -3.17 -7.83
C PRO A 50 -22.46 -2.06 -8.36
N ILE A 51 -22.16 -0.81 -8.05
CA ILE A 51 -22.95 0.35 -8.48
C ILE A 51 -22.35 1.07 -9.69
N GLY A 52 -21.24 0.56 -10.25
CA GLY A 52 -20.57 1.15 -11.42
C GLY A 52 -19.73 2.39 -11.11
N GLY A 53 -19.40 2.63 -9.84
CA GLY A 53 -18.77 3.86 -9.38
C GLY A 53 -19.78 4.94 -8.98
N VAL A 54 -19.28 6.02 -8.38
CA VAL A 54 -20.08 7.18 -7.97
C VAL A 54 -19.35 8.46 -8.34
N GLU A 55 -20.07 9.43 -8.89
CA GLU A 55 -19.59 10.80 -9.02
C GLU A 55 -20.04 11.57 -7.77
N LEU A 56 -19.09 12.16 -7.04
CA LEU A 56 -19.37 12.85 -5.80
C LEU A 56 -19.38 14.36 -6.04
N GLU A 57 -20.46 15.02 -5.63
CA GLU A 57 -20.45 16.47 -5.56
C GLU A 57 -19.41 16.90 -4.51
N ILE A 58 -18.33 17.52 -4.98
CA ILE A 58 -17.27 17.99 -4.10
C ILE A 58 -17.77 19.26 -3.39
N PRO A 59 -17.88 19.26 -2.05
CA PRO A 59 -18.35 20.43 -1.33
C PRO A 59 -17.36 21.60 -1.50
N PRO A 60 -17.83 22.86 -1.45
CA PRO A 60 -16.94 24.01 -1.51
C PRO A 60 -15.97 23.99 -0.32
N ARG A 61 -14.75 24.47 -0.56
CA ARG A 61 -13.73 24.57 0.50
C ARG A 61 -14.19 25.53 1.60
N THR A 62 -14.19 25.06 2.83
CA THR A 62 -14.48 25.86 4.03
C THR A 62 -13.18 26.24 4.76
N PRO A 63 -13.22 27.22 5.68
CA PRO A 63 -12.13 27.46 6.62
C PRO A 63 -11.74 26.17 7.38
N MET A 64 -10.48 26.08 7.79
CA MET A 64 -9.99 24.95 8.57
C MET A 64 -10.79 24.81 9.87
N ARG A 65 -11.07 23.57 10.27
CA ARG A 65 -11.73 23.29 11.56
C ARG A 65 -10.88 23.86 12.71
N GLU A 66 -11.56 24.33 13.75
CA GLU A 66 -10.88 24.67 15.01
C GLU A 66 -10.11 23.45 15.54
N LEU A 67 -8.93 23.71 16.12
CA LEU A 67 -8.10 22.67 16.70
C LEU A 67 -8.85 22.04 17.89
N PRO A 68 -8.79 20.70 18.06
CA PRO A 68 -9.34 20.07 19.25
C PRO A 68 -8.59 20.57 20.50
N THR A 69 -9.33 20.86 21.56
CA THR A 69 -8.78 21.00 22.91
C THR A 69 -8.72 19.62 23.57
N PHE A 70 -7.70 19.38 24.40
CA PHE A 70 -7.43 18.11 25.08
C PHE A 70 -7.48 18.25 26.60
N ASP A 71 -8.26 19.22 27.09
CA ASP A 71 -8.56 19.43 28.50
C ASP A 71 -9.26 18.23 29.17
#